data_AF-A0A976E5K1-F1
#
_entry.id   AF-A0A976E5K1-F1
#
_cell.length_a   1.000
_cell.length_b   1.000
_cell.length_c   1.000
_cell.angle_alpha   90.00
_cell.angle_beta   90.00
_cell.angle_gamma   90.00
#
_symmetry.space_group_name_H-M   'P 1'
#
loop_
_entity.id
_entity.type
_entity.pdbx_description
1 polymer ?
#
loop_
_entity_poly.entity_id
_entity_poly.type
_entity_poly.pdbx_seq_one_letter_code
_entity_poly.pdbx_strand_id
1 'polypeptide(L)'
;MQRRCFITTTTAVTASIFLPAPLRAQEASKVQSLSQALVWLDQIEAAPGVKTSGAWPLSAVLEHLSQSIEMSMDGFPQPKSALFQNTLGTAAFTVFKLRGKMSHSLAEPIPGAPELSPSLAWRPAAARLRAAITRFNGNSAALKPHFAYGSLGRSDYAAAHSMHIANHQDEISIHRLA
;
A
#
# COMPACT_ATOMS: atom_id res chain seq x y z
N MET A 1 -54.92 -39.56 -57.37
CA MET A 1 -53.45 -39.32 -57.33
C MET A 1 -53.25 -37.82 -57.54
N GLN A 2 -52.56 -37.00 -56.76
CA GLN A 2 -51.58 -37.17 -55.68
C GLN A 2 -51.78 -36.06 -54.63
N ARG A 3 -51.49 -36.39 -53.37
CA ARG A 3 -51.43 -35.45 -52.23
C ARG A 3 -50.07 -34.74 -52.26
N ARG A 4 -50.02 -33.42 -52.11
CA ARG A 4 -48.78 -32.70 -51.81
C ARG A 4 -48.90 -32.05 -50.43
N CYS A 5 -48.10 -32.59 -49.52
CA CYS A 5 -47.94 -32.21 -48.13
C CYS A 5 -46.80 -31.20 -48.04
N PHE A 6 -47.02 -30.04 -47.43
CA PHE A 6 -45.98 -29.08 -47.09
C PHE A 6 -45.66 -29.20 -45.60
N ILE A 7 -44.41 -29.56 -45.30
CA ILE A 7 -43.86 -29.67 -43.95
C ILE A 7 -43.54 -28.25 -43.46
N THR A 8 -44.08 -27.88 -42.30
CA THR A 8 -43.77 -26.61 -41.63
C THR A 8 -42.66 -26.86 -40.63
N THR A 9 -41.48 -26.25 -40.84
CA THR A 9 -40.32 -26.40 -39.96
C THR A 9 -40.40 -25.37 -38.84
N THR A 10 -40.58 -25.82 -37.60
CA THR A 10 -40.56 -25.00 -36.39
C THR A 10 -39.13 -24.83 -35.88
N THR A 11 -38.61 -23.60 -35.90
CA THR A 11 -37.35 -23.24 -35.22
C THR A 11 -37.60 -22.96 -33.74
N ALA A 12 -37.02 -23.78 -32.86
CA ALA A 12 -37.02 -23.56 -31.42
C ALA A 12 -35.90 -22.57 -31.04
N VAL A 13 -36.27 -21.48 -30.37
CA VAL A 13 -35.33 -20.51 -29.78
C VAL A 13 -35.07 -20.94 -28.34
N THR A 14 -33.84 -21.35 -28.04
CA THR A 14 -33.38 -21.64 -26.68
C THR A 14 -32.95 -20.33 -26.01
N ALA A 15 -33.67 -19.91 -24.97
CA ALA A 15 -33.28 -18.79 -24.13
C ALA A 15 -32.22 -19.25 -23.12
N SER A 16 -30.96 -18.86 -23.35
CA SER A 16 -29.88 -19.08 -22.38
C SER A 16 -30.02 -18.07 -21.23
N ILE A 17 -30.33 -18.56 -20.04
CA ILE A 17 -30.34 -17.78 -18.80
C ILE A 17 -28.88 -17.53 -18.40
N PHE A 18 -28.42 -16.30 -18.50
CA PHE A 18 -27.13 -15.88 -17.95
C PHE A 18 -27.25 -15.77 -16.42
N LEU A 19 -26.68 -16.71 -15.67
CA LEU A 19 -26.43 -16.51 -14.24
C LEU A 19 -25.28 -15.50 -14.08
N PRO A 20 -25.43 -14.43 -13.29
CA PRO A 20 -24.31 -13.56 -12.96
C PRO A 20 -23.27 -14.35 -12.15
N ALA A 21 -22.02 -14.31 -12.59
CA ALA A 21 -20.91 -14.87 -11.82
C ALA A 21 -20.82 -14.14 -10.46
N PRO A 22 -20.47 -14.83 -9.36
CA PRO A 22 -20.28 -14.18 -8.08
C PRO A 22 -19.19 -13.10 -8.24
N LEU A 23 -19.46 -11.88 -7.75
CA LEU A 23 -18.46 -10.82 -7.68
C LEU A 23 -17.30 -11.35 -6.84
N ARG A 24 -16.22 -11.75 -7.50
CA ARG A 24 -14.97 -12.10 -6.84
C ARG A 24 -14.47 -10.83 -6.15
N ALA A 25 -14.30 -10.89 -4.83
CA ALA A 25 -13.73 -9.80 -4.06
C ALA A 25 -12.39 -9.39 -4.70
N GLN A 26 -12.37 -8.21 -5.32
CA GLN A 26 -11.16 -7.64 -5.88
C GLN A 26 -10.33 -7.13 -4.70
N GLU A 27 -9.26 -7.84 -4.35
CA GLU A 27 -8.27 -7.34 -3.39
C GLU A 27 -7.76 -5.97 -3.85
N ALA A 28 -7.53 -5.07 -2.90
CA ALA A 28 -6.90 -3.79 -3.20
C ALA A 28 -5.55 -4.07 -3.89
N SER A 29 -5.30 -3.40 -5.01
CA SER A 29 -4.03 -3.55 -5.72
C SER A 29 -2.87 -3.20 -4.79
N LYS A 30 -1.80 -3.97 -4.88
CA LYS A 30 -0.57 -3.72 -4.11
C LYS A 30 -0.02 -2.36 -4.47
N VAL A 31 0.32 -1.54 -3.47
CA VAL A 31 0.94 -0.23 -3.68
C VAL A 31 2.30 -0.39 -4.37
N GLN A 32 2.50 0.33 -5.47
CA GLN A 32 3.77 0.39 -6.21
C GLN A 32 4.33 1.81 -6.33
N SER A 33 3.55 2.82 -5.96
CA SER A 33 3.96 4.23 -5.97
C SER A 33 3.22 5.02 -4.89
N LEU A 34 3.74 6.20 -4.53
CA LEU A 34 3.07 7.11 -3.61
C LEU A 34 1.69 7.56 -4.12
N SER A 35 1.51 7.69 -5.44
CA SER A 35 0.19 7.99 -6.02
C SER A 35 -0.78 6.83 -5.85
N GLN A 36 -0.32 5.58 -6.00
CA GLN A 36 -1.15 4.41 -5.70
C GLN A 36 -1.42 4.27 -4.20
N ALA A 37 -0.50 4.71 -3.33
CA ALA A 37 -0.76 4.75 -1.88
C ALA A 37 -1.94 5.69 -1.54
N LEU A 38 -2.06 6.83 -2.24
CA LEU A 38 -3.22 7.73 -2.06
C LEU A 38 -4.53 7.06 -2.49
N VAL A 39 -4.53 6.34 -3.62
CA VAL A 39 -5.69 5.56 -4.08
C VAL A 39 -6.03 4.44 -3.09
N TRP A 40 -5.02 3.77 -2.54
CA TRP A 40 -5.21 2.75 -1.51
C TRP A 40 -5.81 3.34 -0.23
N LEU A 41 -5.38 4.53 0.19
CA LEU A 41 -5.99 5.27 1.30
C LEU A 41 -7.49 5.56 1.04
N ASP A 42 -7.85 6.01 -0.17
CA ASP A 42 -9.25 6.22 -0.54
C ASP A 42 -10.06 4.91 -0.44
N GLN A 43 -9.47 3.79 -0.84
CA GLN A 43 -10.12 2.47 -0.80
C GLN A 43 -10.36 1.99 0.63
N ILE A 44 -9.40 2.12 1.55
CA ILE A 44 -9.60 1.72 2.95
C ILE A 44 -10.60 2.65 3.66
N GLU A 45 -10.64 3.94 3.31
CA GLU A 45 -11.57 4.93 3.89
C GLU A 45 -13.02 4.75 3.43
N ALA A 46 -13.22 4.29 2.20
CA ALA A 46 -14.53 3.97 1.65
C ALA A 46 -15.04 2.58 2.04
N ALA A 47 -14.19 1.73 2.61
CA ALA A 47 -14.57 0.36 2.96
C ALA A 47 -15.53 0.31 4.16
N PRO A 48 -16.49 -0.63 4.16
CA PRO A 48 -17.36 -0.85 5.33
C PRO A 48 -16.60 -1.43 6.53
N GLY A 49 -15.45 -2.07 6.31
CA GLY A 49 -14.59 -2.54 7.39
C GLY A 49 -13.16 -2.77 6.93
N VAL A 50 -12.20 -2.43 7.81
CA VAL A 50 -10.76 -2.65 7.61
C VAL A 50 -10.21 -3.33 8.86
N LYS A 51 -9.40 -4.36 8.68
CA LYS A 51 -8.74 -5.08 9.78
C LYS A 51 -7.24 -5.15 9.56
N THR A 52 -6.50 -5.14 10.66
CA THR A 52 -5.09 -5.49 10.67
C THR A 52 -4.91 -6.91 11.23
N SER A 53 -4.01 -7.69 10.63
CA SER A 53 -3.58 -9.00 11.15
C SER A 53 -2.27 -8.93 11.95
N GLY A 54 -1.54 -7.82 11.84
CA GLY A 54 -0.28 -7.56 12.55
C GLY A 54 -0.46 -7.15 14.01
N ALA A 55 0.67 -6.88 14.68
CA ALA A 55 0.70 -6.53 16.11
C ALA A 55 0.16 -5.11 16.41
N TRP A 56 0.12 -4.25 15.41
CA TRP A 56 -0.34 -2.86 15.56
C TRP A 56 -1.76 -2.68 15.05
N PRO A 57 -2.59 -1.85 15.72
CA PRO A 57 -3.84 -1.41 15.11
C PRO A 57 -3.56 -0.49 13.91
N LEU A 58 -4.54 -0.35 13.03
CA LEU A 58 -4.41 0.42 11.79
C LEU A 58 -3.90 1.85 12.00
N SER A 59 -4.34 2.52 13.07
CA SER A 59 -3.85 3.86 13.44
C SER A 59 -2.33 3.90 13.59
N ALA A 60 -1.76 2.98 14.38
CA ALA A 60 -0.33 2.91 14.64
C ALA A 60 0.46 2.54 13.37
N VAL A 61 -0.06 1.65 12.51
CA VAL A 61 0.56 1.34 11.21
C VAL A 61 0.64 2.60 10.33
N LEU A 62 -0.46 3.34 10.21
CA LEU A 62 -0.52 4.55 9.38
C LEU A 62 0.34 5.69 9.95
N GLU A 63 0.42 5.82 11.28
CA GLU A 63 1.34 6.75 11.95
C GLU A 63 2.80 6.39 11.67
N HIS A 64 3.18 5.11 11.77
CA HIS A 64 4.52 4.64 11.48
C HIS A 64 4.95 4.96 10.03
N LEU A 65 4.07 4.68 9.06
CA LEU A 65 4.30 5.03 7.65
C LEU A 65 4.44 6.56 7.47
N SER A 66 3.66 7.35 8.20
CA SER A 66 3.76 8.82 8.17
C SER A 66 5.11 9.29 8.69
N GLN A 67 5.57 8.77 9.84
CA GLN A 67 6.87 9.09 10.43
C GLN A 67 8.01 8.82 9.45
N SER A 68 8.00 7.67 8.75
CA SER A 68 9.02 7.32 7.76
C SER A 68 9.14 8.37 6.65
N ILE A 69 8.00 8.83 6.13
CA ILE A 69 7.96 9.86 5.07
C ILE A 69 8.38 11.23 5.63
N GLU A 70 7.83 11.64 6.76
CA GLU A 70 8.15 12.92 7.42
C GLU A 70 9.65 13.02 7.72
N MET A 71 10.25 11.98 8.29
CA MET A 71 11.67 11.95 8.66
C MET A 71 12.62 11.94 7.46
N SER A 72 12.16 11.58 6.26
CA SER A 72 12.95 11.80 5.04
C SER A 72 13.17 13.29 4.73
N MET A 73 12.30 14.17 5.24
CA MET A 73 12.40 15.62 5.10
C MET A 73 12.96 16.27 6.37
N ASP A 74 12.54 15.80 7.54
CA ASP A 74 12.85 16.45 8.83
C ASP A 74 14.12 15.88 9.48
N GLY A 75 14.43 14.61 9.21
CA GLY A 75 15.59 13.89 9.72
C GLY A 75 15.19 12.71 10.59
N PHE A 76 15.92 11.62 10.45
CA PHE A 76 15.78 10.47 11.34
C PHE A 76 16.57 10.70 12.64
N PRO A 77 15.99 10.42 13.81
CA PRO A 77 16.59 10.80 15.10
C PRO A 77 17.78 9.92 15.51
N GLN A 78 17.80 8.65 15.14
CA GLN A 78 18.92 7.74 15.46
C GLN A 78 19.43 7.01 14.21
N PRO A 79 20.40 7.59 13.48
CA PRO A 79 21.01 6.92 12.34
C PRO A 79 21.90 5.75 12.77
N LYS A 80 21.96 4.69 11.95
CA LYS A 80 23.04 3.69 12.03
C LYS A 80 24.38 4.33 11.64
N SER A 81 25.49 3.67 11.96
CA SER A 81 26.83 4.20 11.68
C SER A 81 27.04 4.46 10.19
N ALA A 82 27.89 5.45 9.86
CA ALA A 82 28.24 5.76 8.47
C ALA A 82 28.82 4.55 7.72
N LEU A 83 29.60 3.70 8.40
CA LEU A 83 30.10 2.46 7.83
C LEU A 83 28.97 1.52 7.44
N PHE A 84 27.95 1.34 8.29
CA PHE A 84 26.79 0.50 7.99
C PHE A 84 26.00 1.07 6.80
N GLN A 85 25.71 2.37 6.81
CA GLN A 85 24.94 3.03 5.77
C GLN A 85 25.63 2.91 4.40
N ASN A 86 26.95 3.11 4.34
CA ASN A 86 27.74 3.00 3.11
C ASN A 86 28.07 1.56 2.68
N THR A 87 27.63 0.55 3.43
CA THR A 87 27.87 -0.87 3.10
C THR A 87 26.55 -1.66 3.10
N LEU A 88 26.24 -2.37 4.19
CA LEU A 88 25.08 -3.25 4.31
C LEU A 88 23.76 -2.52 4.07
N GLY A 89 23.66 -1.27 4.53
CA GLY A 89 22.48 -0.42 4.31
C GLY A 89 22.21 -0.17 2.83
N THR A 90 23.21 0.34 2.11
CA THR A 90 23.14 0.59 0.66
C THR A 90 22.90 -0.71 -0.12
N ALA A 91 23.58 -1.81 0.25
CA ALA A 91 23.38 -3.10 -0.39
C ALA A 91 21.94 -3.63 -0.21
N ALA A 92 21.40 -3.56 1.01
CA ALA A 92 20.03 -3.96 1.29
C ALA A 92 19.02 -3.14 0.49
N PHE A 93 19.17 -1.81 0.46
CA PHE A 93 18.30 -0.95 -0.34
C PHE A 93 18.38 -1.28 -1.84
N THR A 94 19.58 -1.52 -2.38
CA THR A 94 19.78 -1.90 -3.77
C THR A 94 19.02 -3.19 -4.11
N VAL A 95 19.10 -4.21 -3.24
CA VAL A 95 18.36 -5.47 -3.42
C VAL A 95 16.85 -5.25 -3.39
N PHE A 96 16.34 -4.45 -2.45
CA PHE A 96 14.92 -4.14 -2.37
C PHE A 96 14.43 -3.42 -3.62
N LYS A 97 15.18 -2.40 -4.07
CA LYS A 97 14.85 -1.65 -5.28
C LYS A 97 14.83 -2.53 -6.52
N LEU A 98 15.82 -3.41 -6.70
CA LEU A 98 15.85 -4.36 -7.82
C LEU A 98 14.67 -5.33 -7.80
N ARG A 99 14.20 -5.73 -6.62
CA ARG A 99 13.03 -6.61 -6.46
C ARG A 99 11.70 -5.86 -6.53
N GLY A 100 11.70 -4.55 -6.40
CA GLY A 100 10.48 -3.74 -6.21
C GLY A 100 9.72 -4.06 -4.92
N LYS A 101 10.38 -4.71 -3.95
CA LYS A 101 9.78 -5.14 -2.68
C LYS A 101 10.81 -5.07 -1.55
N MET A 102 10.44 -4.44 -0.44
CA MET A 102 11.18 -4.54 0.82
C MET A 102 10.50 -5.53 1.78
N SER A 103 11.25 -5.99 2.77
CA SER A 103 10.72 -6.73 3.91
C SER A 103 11.52 -6.35 5.14
N HIS A 104 10.81 -6.10 6.24
CA HIS A 104 11.35 -5.85 7.58
C HIS A 104 10.32 -6.33 8.61
N SER A 105 10.69 -6.33 9.89
CA SER A 105 9.76 -6.60 10.98
C SER A 105 8.68 -5.52 11.00
N LEU A 106 7.41 -5.91 10.81
CA LEU A 106 6.28 -4.99 10.72
C LEU A 106 5.84 -4.42 12.08
N ALA A 107 6.42 -4.91 13.17
CA ALA A 107 6.21 -4.41 14.53
C ALA A 107 7.49 -3.75 15.10
N GLU A 108 8.35 -3.18 14.24
CA GLU A 108 9.59 -2.51 14.63
C GLU A 108 9.47 -0.99 14.49
N PRO A 109 9.47 -0.21 15.59
CA PRO A 109 9.49 1.24 15.54
C PRO A 109 10.73 1.79 14.82
N ILE A 110 10.61 2.98 14.23
CA ILE A 110 11.78 3.70 13.71
C ILE A 110 12.67 4.10 14.90
N PRO A 111 13.99 3.80 14.89
CA PRO A 111 14.86 4.10 16.01
C PRO A 111 14.82 5.58 16.43
N GLY A 112 14.46 5.84 17.68
CA GLY A 112 14.36 7.18 18.27
C GLY A 112 13.18 8.03 17.81
N ALA A 113 12.28 7.51 16.96
CA ALA A 113 11.06 8.23 16.57
C ALA A 113 10.13 8.42 17.78
N PRO A 114 9.23 9.43 17.74
CA PRO A 114 8.17 9.54 18.73
C PRO A 114 7.39 8.22 18.84
N GLU A 115 7.00 7.86 20.06
CA GLU A 115 6.20 6.65 20.29
C GLU A 115 4.89 6.72 19.49
N LEU A 116 4.50 5.57 18.90
CA LEU A 116 3.22 5.44 18.22
C LEU A 116 2.11 5.55 19.28
N SER A 117 0.98 6.15 18.92
CA SER A 117 -0.16 6.33 19.82
C SER A 117 -1.37 5.54 19.32
N PRO A 118 -1.48 4.24 19.67
CA PRO A 118 -2.53 3.38 19.17
C PRO A 118 -3.92 3.90 19.52
N SER A 119 -4.79 3.99 18.52
CA SER A 119 -6.18 4.44 18.66
C SER A 119 -7.13 3.59 17.83
N LEU A 120 -8.37 3.41 18.29
CA LEU A 120 -9.43 2.80 17.49
C LEU A 120 -9.87 3.71 16.33
N ALA A 121 -9.73 5.04 16.50
CA ALA A 121 -10.02 6.01 15.46
C ALA A 121 -8.80 6.18 14.55
N TRP A 122 -8.76 5.43 13.45
CA TRP A 122 -7.60 5.40 12.54
C TRP A 122 -7.65 6.45 11.41
N ARG A 123 -8.83 7.04 11.11
CA ARG A 123 -8.99 8.04 10.04
C ARG A 123 -8.06 9.26 10.19
N PRO A 124 -7.83 9.81 11.41
CA PRO A 124 -6.83 10.87 11.60
C PRO A 124 -5.41 10.45 11.17
N ALA A 125 -5.01 9.19 11.44
CA ALA A 125 -3.72 8.67 11.00
C ALA A 125 -3.64 8.48 9.47
N ALA A 126 -4.75 8.09 8.83
CA ALA A 126 -4.85 8.06 7.36
C ALA A 126 -4.68 9.46 6.75
N ALA A 127 -5.34 10.47 7.34
CA ALA A 127 -5.20 11.87 6.94
C ALA A 127 -3.75 12.37 7.10
N ARG A 128 -3.07 11.99 8.19
CA ARG A 128 -1.65 12.30 8.39
C ARG A 128 -0.77 11.64 7.33
N LEU A 129 -0.98 10.37 7.00
CA LEU A 129 -0.19 9.70 5.96
C LEU A 129 -0.39 10.38 4.60
N ARG A 130 -1.63 10.75 4.28
CA ARG A 130 -1.96 11.54 3.08
C ARG A 130 -1.19 12.87 3.05
N ALA A 131 -1.21 13.61 4.16
CA ALA A 131 -0.49 14.87 4.29
C ALA A 131 1.03 14.70 4.17
N ALA A 132 1.60 13.63 4.74
CA ALA A 132 3.02 13.31 4.61
C ALA A 132 3.41 13.03 3.16
N ILE A 133 2.60 12.25 2.43
CA ILE A 133 2.80 11.98 0.99
C ILE A 133 2.71 13.28 0.18
N THR A 134 1.69 14.10 0.41
CA THR A 134 1.53 15.40 -0.27
C THR A 134 2.70 16.32 0.00
N ARG A 135 3.14 16.42 1.25
CA ARG A 135 4.31 17.22 1.64
C ARG A 135 5.59 16.72 0.98
N PHE A 136 5.84 15.41 0.97
CA PHE A 136 6.99 14.82 0.30
C PHE A 136 7.00 15.14 -1.21
N ASN A 137 5.87 14.99 -1.88
CA ASN A 137 5.72 15.27 -3.31
C ASN A 137 5.92 16.77 -3.63
N GLY A 138 5.42 17.66 -2.77
CA GLY A 138 5.57 19.11 -2.93
C GLY A 138 6.89 19.69 -2.42
N ASN A 139 7.66 18.94 -1.62
CA ASN A 139 8.93 19.40 -1.10
C ASN A 139 9.97 19.51 -2.23
N SER A 140 10.64 20.65 -2.36
CA SER A 140 11.78 20.85 -3.27
C SER A 140 13.13 20.91 -2.54
N ALA A 141 13.12 20.97 -1.20
CA ALA A 141 14.33 21.01 -0.41
C ALA A 141 15.08 19.67 -0.45
N ALA A 142 16.37 19.73 -0.14
CA ALA A 142 17.20 18.54 0.03
C ALA A 142 16.62 17.63 1.13
N LEU A 143 16.54 16.34 0.84
CA LEU A 143 16.10 15.32 1.79
C LEU A 143 17.22 14.99 2.78
N LYS A 144 16.86 14.55 3.98
CA LYS A 144 17.80 14.09 4.99
C LYS A 144 18.24 12.66 4.68
N PRO A 145 19.39 12.19 5.19
CA PRO A 145 19.79 10.79 5.03
C PRO A 145 18.83 9.82 5.73
N HIS A 146 18.63 8.64 5.15
CA HIS A 146 17.84 7.56 5.74
C HIS A 146 18.63 6.91 6.87
N PHE A 147 17.97 6.60 8.01
CA PHE A 147 18.65 6.07 9.19
C PHE A 147 19.47 4.79 8.92
N ALA A 148 19.01 3.94 7.99
CA ALA A 148 19.69 2.70 7.62
C ALA A 148 20.40 2.75 6.26
N TYR A 149 19.91 3.54 5.30
CA TYR A 149 20.37 3.48 3.90
C TYR A 149 21.31 4.62 3.53
N GLY A 150 21.52 5.59 4.43
CA GLY A 150 22.34 6.76 4.15
C GLY A 150 21.65 7.73 3.20
N SER A 151 22.44 8.48 2.42
CA SER A 151 21.93 9.49 1.50
C SER A 151 21.17 8.84 0.34
N LEU A 152 19.89 9.21 0.17
CA LEU A 152 19.06 8.76 -0.95
C LEU A 152 18.58 9.97 -1.76
N GLY A 153 18.50 9.79 -3.07
CA GLY A 153 17.83 10.73 -3.96
C GLY A 153 16.31 10.68 -3.80
N ARG A 154 15.60 11.66 -4.38
CA ARG A 154 14.13 11.74 -4.31
C ARG A 154 13.42 10.52 -4.89
N SER A 155 13.85 10.03 -6.04
CA SER A 155 13.28 8.83 -6.67
C SER A 155 13.50 7.58 -5.81
N ASP A 156 14.66 7.48 -5.16
CA ASP A 156 14.99 6.37 -4.26
C ASP A 156 14.16 6.42 -2.98
N TYR A 157 13.95 7.61 -2.42
CA TYR A 157 13.02 7.79 -1.32
C TYR A 157 11.58 7.45 -1.71
N ALA A 158 11.13 7.86 -2.89
CA ALA A 158 9.79 7.51 -3.37
C ALA A 158 9.63 5.99 -3.50
N ALA A 159 10.65 5.29 -4.00
CA ALA A 159 10.67 3.83 -4.06
C ALA A 159 10.69 3.19 -2.66
N ALA A 160 11.54 3.66 -1.76
CA ALA A 160 11.61 3.18 -0.38
C ALA A 160 10.26 3.31 0.34
N HIS A 161 9.64 4.50 0.29
CA HIS A 161 8.34 4.76 0.91
C HIS A 161 7.23 3.91 0.31
N SER A 162 7.23 3.74 -1.02
CA SER A 162 6.23 2.92 -1.71
C SER A 162 6.36 1.45 -1.32
N MET A 163 7.58 0.90 -1.30
CA MET A 163 7.82 -0.47 -0.84
C MET A 163 7.49 -0.64 0.65
N HIS A 164 7.73 0.37 1.49
CA HIS A 164 7.44 0.34 2.92
C HIS A 164 5.93 0.29 3.18
N ILE A 165 5.17 1.19 2.54
CA ILE A 165 3.70 1.16 2.56
C ILE A 165 3.19 -0.19 2.05
N ALA A 166 3.74 -0.67 0.93
CA ALA A 166 3.35 -1.96 0.38
C ALA A 166 3.63 -3.10 1.36
N ASN A 167 4.76 -3.11 2.05
CA ASN A 167 5.09 -4.16 3.03
C ASN A 167 4.07 -4.17 4.19
N HIS A 168 3.73 -3.01 4.75
CA HIS A 168 2.68 -2.92 5.78
C HIS A 168 1.28 -3.21 5.25
N GLN A 169 1.00 -2.95 3.96
CA GLN A 169 -0.26 -3.31 3.34
C GLN A 169 -0.54 -4.82 3.41
N ASP A 170 0.49 -5.69 3.49
CA ASP A 170 0.31 -7.14 3.63
C ASP A 170 -0.43 -7.54 4.93
N GLU A 171 -0.43 -6.67 5.95
CA GLU A 171 -1.17 -6.89 7.20
C GLU A 171 -2.59 -6.31 7.18
N ILE A 172 -3.02 -5.66 6.09
CA ILE A 172 -4.27 -4.88 6.04
C ILE A 172 -5.26 -5.54 5.09
N SER A 173 -6.39 -5.97 5.64
CA SER A 173 -7.50 -6.57 4.88
C SER A 173 -8.70 -5.62 4.83
N ILE A 174 -9.23 -5.43 3.61
CA ILE A 174 -10.45 -4.66 3.36
C ILE A 174 -11.62 -5.62 3.22
N HIS A 175 -12.63 -5.49 4.05
CA HIS A 175 -13.90 -6.20 3.87
C HIS A 175 -14.85 -5.33 3.06
N ARG A 176 -15.48 -5.90 2.04
CA ARG A 176 -16.70 -5.35 1.43
C ARG A 176 -17.87 -6.20 1.89
N LEU A 177 -19.03 -5.57 2.11
CA LEU A 177 -20.26 -6.32 2.36
C LEU A 177 -20.49 -7.23 1.15
N ALA A 178 -20.74 -8.52 1.43
CA ALA A 178 -21.06 -9.52 0.42
C ALA A 178 -22.40 -9.23 -0.25
#